data_AF-A0A8T0AUU2-F1
#
_entry.id   AF-A0A8T0AUU2-F1
#
_cell.length_a   1.000
_cell.length_b   1.000
_cell.length_c   1.000
_cell.angle_alpha   90.00
_cell.angle_beta   90.00
_cell.angle_gamma   90.00
#
_symmetry.space_group_name_H-M   'P 1'
#
loop_
_entity.id
_entity.type
_entity.pdbx_description
1 polymer ?
#
loop_
_entity_poly.entity_id
_entity_poly.type
_entity_poly.pdbx_seq_one_letter_code
_entity_poly.pdbx_strand_id
1 'polypeptide(L)'
;MLFLKLILLTFIATQDTFVYGGNIITCKGDIHRLACDTGLIKVQSSVYGRTDNTTCSIDWSYNNAVNTSCSLGISTIADRCNGQRVCELKTDSFDTPDLCPETYKYYNTTYECIDGRVTVICERGYSTLDCGDTLIQIINANYGRSDSVTCSSGLYNSLVLNTNCYSPNTRSAVVKLCHGQRRCTVEASDSIFTDVCTGTVKYLTVSYTCIELKKSVTCEHNTAILQCGAKLIKLISANYGRTDSTTCSAGKPYNQIFKTNCYMPNTLKLVEARCEGKSSCEVPATNTVFSDPCNGTFKFLNIGKLQSVKTSRGRLILPVFKVYCICEFIFNLNINSITMVLLKFTLLTLFITALDLHVSGKTAITCDRNVLDLTCATGVIQVKSSVYGRTSRKACTFNCTASHFDSTNCVFRTFTIADRCDGLRHCNLRTDLLTIPDPCPGTYKYYNTTYNCIPGQVVLICEQEHRTLSCGDNAIQIINAIYGRADSTTCSNGATTCVTKNTNCYAPRTRAIVASLCNGQRSCTLEASNQVFTDPCVGTSKYLTVSYRCFSVPWHCPRQATKTLEQHKGLHIHT
;
A
#
# COMPACT_ATOMS: atom_id res chain seq x y z
N MET A 1 -43.45 -10.18 -12.02
CA MET A 1 -42.26 -11.03 -11.78
C MET A 1 -40.95 -10.52 -12.41
N LEU A 2 -40.95 -9.51 -13.28
CA LEU A 2 -39.70 -8.88 -13.79
C LEU A 2 -39.06 -7.88 -12.79
N PHE A 3 -39.89 -7.17 -12.00
CA PHE A 3 -39.40 -6.20 -11.00
C PHE A 3 -38.65 -6.83 -9.82
N LEU A 4 -38.99 -8.06 -9.42
CA LEU A 4 -38.30 -8.77 -8.33
C LEU A 4 -36.90 -9.29 -8.75
N LYS A 5 -36.69 -9.54 -10.06
CA LYS A 5 -35.38 -9.94 -10.61
C LYS A 5 -34.44 -8.75 -10.81
N LEU A 6 -34.95 -7.54 -11.08
CA LEU A 6 -34.11 -6.35 -11.19
C LEU A 6 -33.59 -5.85 -9.84
N ILE A 7 -34.36 -6.00 -8.75
CA ILE A 7 -33.92 -5.64 -7.39
C ILE A 7 -32.83 -6.59 -6.89
N LEU A 8 -32.83 -7.85 -7.33
CA LEU A 8 -31.75 -8.81 -7.01
C LEU A 8 -30.45 -8.54 -7.79
N LEU A 9 -30.52 -7.90 -8.96
CA LEU A 9 -29.35 -7.54 -9.78
C LEU A 9 -28.73 -6.19 -9.37
N THR A 10 -29.50 -5.27 -8.78
CA THR A 10 -28.96 -4.03 -8.21
C THR A 10 -28.29 -4.24 -6.85
N PHE A 11 -28.61 -5.32 -6.14
CA PHE A 11 -27.92 -5.73 -4.91
C PHE A 11 -26.57 -6.44 -5.14
N ILE A 12 -26.19 -6.76 -6.39
CA ILE A 12 -24.90 -7.40 -6.71
C ILE A 12 -23.86 -6.36 -7.21
N ALA A 13 -24.25 -5.10 -7.39
CA ALA A 13 -23.35 -4.02 -7.84
C ALA A 13 -22.80 -3.12 -6.73
N THR A 14 -22.92 -3.49 -5.46
CA THR A 14 -22.23 -2.85 -4.32
C THR A 14 -21.27 -3.81 -3.63
N GLN A 15 -20.50 -4.58 -4.42
CA GLN A 15 -19.26 -5.16 -3.92
C GLN A 15 -18.13 -4.15 -4.11
N ASP A 16 -17.70 -3.63 -2.97
CA ASP A 16 -16.43 -2.97 -2.72
C ASP A 16 -16.06 -1.77 -3.60
N THR A 17 -16.42 -0.58 -3.13
CA THR A 17 -15.63 0.63 -3.39
C THR A 17 -14.28 0.52 -2.65
N PHE A 18 -13.38 -0.32 -3.17
CA PHE A 18 -12.00 -0.44 -2.68
C PHE A 18 -11.33 0.95 -2.75
N VAL A 19 -10.93 1.49 -1.60
CA VAL A 19 -10.11 2.70 -1.54
C VAL A 19 -8.70 2.34 -2.04
N TYR A 20 -8.43 2.66 -3.31
CA TYR A 20 -7.21 2.27 -4.03
C TYR A 20 -6.00 3.20 -3.79
N GLY A 21 -6.06 4.10 -2.83
CA GLY A 21 -5.03 5.13 -2.59
C GLY A 21 -5.58 6.37 -1.90
N GLY A 22 -4.70 7.23 -1.41
CA GLY A 22 -5.09 8.42 -0.64
C GLY A 22 -4.07 9.56 -0.71
N ASN A 23 -4.48 10.71 -0.21
CA ASN A 23 -3.60 11.84 0.08
C ASN A 23 -3.39 11.90 1.61
N ILE A 24 -2.14 11.90 2.04
CA ILE A 24 -1.73 12.01 3.44
C ILE A 24 -0.88 13.26 3.62
N ILE A 25 -1.29 14.08 4.58
CA ILE A 25 -0.54 15.24 5.04
C ILE A 25 0.02 14.96 6.43
N THR A 26 1.31 15.22 6.64
CA THR A 26 2.01 15.00 7.91
C THR A 26 2.86 16.21 8.25
N CYS A 27 2.68 16.79 9.43
CA CYS A 27 3.44 17.95 9.86
C CYS A 27 4.88 17.54 10.23
N LYS A 28 5.84 18.48 10.15
CA LYS A 28 7.22 18.21 10.55
C LYS A 28 7.27 17.90 12.06
N GLY A 29 7.83 16.76 12.44
CA GLY A 29 7.77 16.26 13.81
C GLY A 29 7.01 14.93 13.93
N ASP A 30 6.02 14.74 13.06
CA ASP A 30 5.08 13.63 13.17
C ASP A 30 5.57 12.36 12.44
N ILE A 31 4.89 11.25 12.71
CA ILE A 31 5.08 9.98 11.99
C ILE A 31 4.25 10.03 10.70
N HIS A 32 4.91 9.93 9.56
CA HIS A 32 4.27 9.79 8.25
C HIS A 32 3.87 8.34 8.03
N ARG A 33 2.57 8.06 7.91
CA ARG A 33 2.02 6.70 7.80
C ARG A 33 1.26 6.49 6.50
N LEU A 34 1.70 5.52 5.70
CA LEU A 34 1.01 5.04 4.49
C LEU A 34 0.60 3.58 4.69
N ALA A 35 -0.59 3.20 4.23
CA ALA A 35 -1.07 1.83 4.36
C ALA A 35 -1.98 1.43 3.19
N CYS A 36 -1.76 0.23 2.66
CA CYS A 36 -2.63 -0.41 1.69
C CYS A 36 -3.35 -1.59 2.33
N ASP A 37 -4.67 -1.59 2.23
CA ASP A 37 -5.49 -2.70 2.72
C ASP A 37 -5.23 -3.97 1.91
N THR A 38 -5.21 -3.79 0.59
CA THR A 38 -4.86 -4.79 -0.40
C THR A 38 -3.81 -4.20 -1.33
N GLY A 39 -2.86 -5.02 -1.77
CA GLY A 39 -1.74 -4.56 -2.60
C GLY A 39 -0.62 -3.89 -1.81
N LEU A 40 0.22 -3.16 -2.54
CA LEU A 40 1.46 -2.54 -2.10
C LEU A 40 1.42 -1.05 -2.39
N ILE A 41 2.01 -0.26 -1.50
CA ILE A 41 2.10 1.19 -1.63
C ILE A 41 2.90 1.52 -2.89
N LYS A 42 2.36 2.42 -3.71
CA LYS A 42 3.06 3.09 -4.79
C LYS A 42 2.78 4.58 -4.72
N VAL A 43 3.74 5.31 -4.18
CA VAL A 43 3.73 6.76 -4.09
C VAL A 43 3.72 7.34 -5.51
N GLN A 44 2.74 8.20 -5.77
CA GLN A 44 2.59 8.95 -7.02
C GLN A 44 3.34 10.29 -6.94
N SER A 45 3.21 10.98 -5.81
CA SER A 45 3.95 12.21 -5.54
C SER A 45 4.14 12.39 -4.04
N SER A 46 5.27 12.97 -3.66
CA SER A 46 5.53 13.45 -2.31
C SER A 46 6.14 14.82 -2.40
N VAL A 47 5.62 15.74 -1.60
CA VAL A 47 6.07 17.13 -1.52
C VAL A 47 6.39 17.45 -0.07
N TYR A 48 7.54 18.06 0.16
CA TYR A 48 7.92 18.63 1.46
C TYR A 48 7.95 20.15 1.35
N GLY A 49 7.23 20.83 2.24
CA GLY A 49 7.12 22.28 2.21
C GLY A 49 5.79 22.76 2.76
N ARG A 50 5.33 23.90 2.27
CA ARG A 50 4.06 24.53 2.56
C ARG A 50 3.44 25.03 1.25
N THR A 51 2.23 24.57 0.98
CA THR A 51 1.41 24.98 -0.18
C THR A 51 0.18 25.80 0.21
N ASP A 52 -0.09 25.94 1.51
CA ASP A 52 -1.20 26.72 2.04
C ASP A 52 -0.91 27.22 3.48
N ASN A 53 -1.67 28.21 3.94
CA ASN A 53 -1.44 28.89 5.22
C ASN A 53 -2.21 28.27 6.40
N THR A 54 -3.00 27.22 6.18
CA THR A 54 -3.85 26.60 7.21
C THR A 54 -3.32 25.24 7.69
N THR A 55 -2.66 24.50 6.80
CA THR A 55 -2.15 23.17 7.05
C THR A 55 -0.91 23.25 7.92
N CYS A 56 -0.92 22.53 9.04
CA CYS A 56 0.18 22.47 9.99
C CYS A 56 0.67 23.88 10.43
N SER A 57 -0.23 24.80 10.72
CA SER A 57 0.09 26.21 11.01
C SER A 57 0.09 26.55 12.51
N ILE A 58 0.16 25.55 13.38
CA ILE A 58 -0.42 25.65 14.73
C ILE A 58 0.63 25.97 15.83
N ASP A 59 1.93 25.92 15.50
CA ASP A 59 3.00 26.10 16.52
C ASP A 59 3.84 27.39 16.38
N TRP A 60 3.64 28.23 15.37
CA TRP A 60 4.60 29.30 15.05
C TRP A 60 3.92 30.61 14.68
N SER A 61 4.55 31.73 15.05
CA SER A 61 4.14 33.10 14.70
C SER A 61 3.55 33.17 13.29
N TYR A 62 2.43 33.90 13.11
CA TYR A 62 1.70 34.06 11.85
C TYR A 62 2.63 34.24 10.62
N ASN A 63 3.79 34.87 10.82
CA ASN A 63 4.82 35.09 9.82
C ASN A 63 5.39 33.81 9.16
N ASN A 64 5.42 32.68 9.86
CA ASN A 64 6.06 31.42 9.39
C ASN A 64 5.12 30.54 8.55
N ALA A 65 3.82 30.90 8.47
CA ALA A 65 2.80 30.22 7.67
C ALA A 65 2.38 31.01 6.42
N VAL A 66 2.95 32.20 6.19
CA VAL A 66 2.62 33.07 5.05
C VAL A 66 3.20 32.55 3.73
N ASN A 67 4.42 32.00 3.76
CA ASN A 67 5.07 31.53 2.55
C ASN A 67 4.50 30.19 2.08
N THR A 68 3.47 30.25 1.24
CA THR A 68 2.79 29.10 0.63
C THR A 68 3.36 28.71 -0.74
N SER A 69 4.38 29.42 -1.21
CA SER A 69 5.13 29.09 -2.43
C SER A 69 6.37 28.25 -2.14
N CYS A 70 6.54 27.76 -0.92
CA CYS A 70 7.69 26.95 -0.54
C CYS A 70 7.35 25.46 -0.64
N SER A 71 7.68 24.80 -1.75
CA SER A 71 7.52 23.35 -1.81
C SER A 71 8.55 22.66 -2.69
N LEU A 72 9.00 21.48 -2.27
CA LEU A 72 9.94 20.64 -2.98
C LEU A 72 9.35 19.25 -3.20
N GLY A 73 9.38 18.78 -4.45
CA GLY A 73 9.13 17.37 -4.72
C GLY A 73 10.26 16.51 -4.16
N ILE A 74 9.93 15.51 -3.34
CA ILE A 74 10.91 14.61 -2.73
C ILE A 74 10.65 13.15 -3.15
N SER A 75 11.70 12.34 -3.25
CA SER A 75 11.59 10.89 -3.50
C SER A 75 11.69 10.05 -2.24
N THR A 76 12.20 10.59 -1.13
CA THR A 76 12.56 9.84 0.09
C THR A 76 11.43 8.96 0.62
N ILE A 77 10.18 9.45 0.58
CA ILE A 77 9.01 8.68 1.00
C ILE A 77 8.74 7.52 0.02
N ALA A 78 8.80 7.77 -1.29
CA ALA A 78 8.65 6.73 -2.29
C ALA A 78 9.76 5.67 -2.18
N ASP A 79 11.01 6.09 -1.99
CA ASP A 79 12.16 5.21 -1.87
C ASP A 79 12.03 4.27 -0.67
N ARG A 80 11.51 4.78 0.46
CA ARG A 80 11.33 4.00 1.69
C ARG A 80 10.03 3.20 1.74
N CYS A 81 8.92 3.74 1.21
CA CYS A 81 7.60 3.14 1.37
C CYS A 81 7.11 2.29 0.20
N ASN A 82 7.60 2.52 -1.03
CA ASN A 82 7.10 1.77 -2.19
C ASN A 82 7.28 0.28 -1.97
N GLY A 83 6.29 -0.51 -2.38
CA GLY A 83 6.34 -1.96 -2.27
C GLY A 83 6.07 -2.52 -0.87
N GLN A 84 5.90 -1.66 0.14
CA GLN A 84 5.45 -2.07 1.48
C GLN A 84 3.92 -2.09 1.55
N ARG A 85 3.37 -2.84 2.50
CA ARG A 85 1.92 -2.80 2.82
C ARG A 85 1.58 -1.69 3.81
N VAL A 86 2.48 -1.46 4.76
CA VAL A 86 2.39 -0.40 5.75
C VAL A 86 3.78 0.21 5.86
N CYS A 87 3.86 1.53 5.82
CA CYS A 87 5.10 2.29 5.96
C CYS A 87 4.90 3.40 6.98
N GLU A 88 5.77 3.46 7.98
CA GLU A 88 5.78 4.49 9.02
C GLU A 88 7.17 5.12 9.07
N LEU A 89 7.26 6.43 8.84
CA LEU A 89 8.52 7.15 8.82
C LEU A 89 8.48 8.33 9.79
N LYS A 90 9.55 8.53 10.57
CA LYS A 90 9.70 9.73 11.39
C LYS A 90 10.17 10.88 10.52
N THR A 91 9.37 11.94 10.42
CA THR A 91 9.64 13.05 9.50
C THR A 91 10.86 13.91 9.89
N ASP A 92 11.27 13.88 11.15
CA ASP A 92 12.47 14.58 11.63
C ASP A 92 13.78 13.88 11.27
N SER A 93 13.70 12.62 10.84
CA SER A 93 14.88 11.81 10.54
C SER A 93 15.36 11.92 9.09
N PHE A 94 14.79 12.85 8.32
CA PHE A 94 15.14 13.05 6.92
C PHE A 94 16.05 14.27 6.74
N ASP A 95 17.19 14.06 6.08
CA ASP A 95 18.06 15.16 5.60
C ASP A 95 17.48 15.79 4.33
N THR A 96 16.29 16.39 4.43
CA THR A 96 15.69 17.16 3.33
C THR A 96 16.28 18.56 3.30
N PRO A 97 16.85 19.03 2.16
CA PRO A 97 17.34 20.40 2.02
C PRO A 97 16.27 21.42 2.40
N ASP A 98 16.62 22.36 3.28
CA ASP A 98 15.69 23.41 3.67
C ASP A 98 15.72 24.57 2.67
N LEU A 99 14.75 24.59 1.75
CA LEU A 99 14.60 25.64 0.74
C LEU A 99 14.12 26.98 1.30
N CYS A 100 13.40 26.95 2.42
CA CYS A 100 12.79 28.14 3.02
C CYS A 100 12.99 28.07 4.53
N PRO A 101 14.16 28.52 5.01
CA PRO A 101 14.41 28.71 6.42
C PRO A 101 13.28 29.52 7.05
N GLU A 102 12.93 29.23 8.31
CA GLU A 102 11.88 29.90 9.09
C GLU A 102 10.43 29.62 8.64
N THR A 103 10.19 29.06 7.47
CA THR A 103 8.84 28.57 7.10
C THR A 103 8.60 27.19 7.70
N TYR A 104 7.48 27.01 8.39
CA TYR A 104 7.09 25.70 8.91
C TYR A 104 6.58 24.81 7.77
N LYS A 105 7.07 23.57 7.70
CA LYS A 105 6.89 22.67 6.56
C LYS A 105 6.11 21.42 6.97
N TYR A 106 5.45 20.81 5.99
CA TYR A 106 4.73 19.55 6.10
C TYR A 106 5.00 18.69 4.87
N TYR A 107 4.73 17.40 5.01
CA TYR A 107 4.79 16.42 3.94
C TYR A 107 3.38 16.22 3.39
N ASN A 108 3.23 16.27 2.07
CA ASN A 108 1.99 15.99 1.36
C ASN A 108 2.28 14.88 0.34
N THR A 109 1.72 13.69 0.59
CA THR A 109 2.00 12.48 -0.18
C THR A 109 0.72 11.92 -0.76
N THR A 110 0.70 11.72 -2.08
CA THR A 110 -0.33 10.94 -2.76
C THR A 110 0.22 9.58 -3.15
N TYR A 111 -0.57 8.53 -2.92
CA TYR A 111 -0.17 7.16 -3.24
C TYR A 111 -1.37 6.36 -3.74
N GLU A 112 -1.07 5.31 -4.49
CA GLU A 112 -2.01 4.27 -4.88
C GLU A 112 -1.57 2.91 -4.31
N CYS A 113 -2.49 1.96 -4.30
CA CYS A 113 -2.24 0.58 -3.93
C CYS A 113 -2.25 -0.29 -5.18
N ILE A 114 -1.13 -0.95 -5.46
CA ILE A 114 -0.99 -1.82 -6.63
C ILE A 114 -0.84 -3.28 -6.22
N ASP A 115 -1.31 -4.20 -7.04
CA ASP A 115 -1.03 -5.61 -6.82
C ASP A 115 0.46 -5.92 -7.03
N GLY A 116 0.98 -6.77 -6.16
CA GLY A 116 2.37 -7.18 -6.19
C GLY A 116 2.69 -8.21 -5.12
N ARG A 117 3.91 -8.73 -5.19
CA ARG A 117 4.46 -9.73 -4.27
C ARG A 117 5.55 -9.09 -3.43
N VAL A 118 5.70 -9.56 -2.20
CA VAL A 118 6.78 -9.16 -1.29
C VAL A 118 7.49 -10.42 -0.81
N THR A 119 8.81 -10.40 -0.86
CA THR A 119 9.68 -11.45 -0.34
C THR A 119 10.60 -10.82 0.70
N VAL A 120 10.69 -11.47 1.86
CA VAL A 120 11.61 -11.11 2.94
C VAL A 120 12.72 -12.16 3.00
N ILE A 121 13.96 -11.71 3.10
CA ILE A 121 15.16 -12.54 3.16
C ILE A 121 16.01 -12.04 4.33
N CYS A 122 16.12 -12.83 5.38
CA CYS A 122 16.94 -12.47 6.54
C CYS A 122 18.42 -12.45 6.15
N GLU A 123 19.25 -11.71 6.91
CA GLU A 123 20.70 -11.61 6.69
C GLU A 123 21.35 -12.97 6.44
N ARG A 124 22.21 -13.05 5.41
CA ARG A 124 22.88 -14.26 4.88
C ARG A 124 21.95 -15.32 4.28
N GLY A 125 20.65 -15.03 4.19
CA GLY A 125 19.67 -15.88 3.53
C GLY A 125 19.62 -15.64 2.02
N TYR A 126 18.95 -16.57 1.32
CA TYR A 126 18.69 -16.50 -0.11
C TYR A 126 17.21 -16.70 -0.39
N SER A 127 16.68 -16.09 -1.44
CA SER A 127 15.36 -16.41 -1.95
C SER A 127 15.27 -16.24 -3.46
N THR A 128 14.42 -17.05 -4.09
CA THR A 128 14.18 -17.03 -5.52
C THR A 128 12.87 -16.31 -5.82
N LEU A 129 12.96 -15.21 -6.56
CA LEU A 129 11.82 -14.54 -7.18
C LEU A 129 11.44 -15.34 -8.42
N ASP A 130 10.15 -15.67 -8.58
CA ASP A 130 9.66 -16.51 -9.68
C ASP A 130 8.33 -15.99 -10.23
N CYS A 131 8.32 -15.67 -11.53
CA CYS A 131 7.16 -15.22 -12.28
C CYS A 131 6.69 -16.25 -13.34
N GLY A 132 7.22 -17.49 -13.32
CA GLY A 132 6.86 -18.52 -14.27
C GLY A 132 7.19 -18.10 -15.70
N ASP A 133 6.17 -17.96 -16.56
CA ASP A 133 6.35 -17.54 -17.95
C ASP A 133 6.40 -16.03 -18.16
N THR A 134 6.07 -15.26 -17.12
CA THR A 134 6.04 -13.79 -17.12
C THR A 134 7.33 -13.22 -16.54
N LEU A 135 7.54 -11.91 -16.65
CA LEU A 135 8.79 -11.27 -16.28
C LEU A 135 8.67 -10.53 -14.94
N ILE A 136 9.75 -10.56 -14.17
CA ILE A 136 9.88 -9.85 -12.89
C ILE A 136 10.05 -8.36 -13.17
N GLN A 137 9.16 -7.55 -12.61
CA GLN A 137 9.31 -6.10 -12.52
C GLN A 137 9.44 -5.69 -11.06
N ILE A 138 10.66 -5.33 -10.67
CA ILE A 138 10.95 -4.83 -9.32
C ILE A 138 10.23 -3.49 -9.09
N ILE A 139 9.38 -3.44 -8.07
CA ILE A 139 8.75 -2.22 -7.56
C ILE A 139 9.79 -1.50 -6.69
N ASN A 140 10.23 -2.16 -5.62
CA ASN A 140 11.20 -1.64 -4.66
C ASN A 140 12.02 -2.76 -4.02
N ALA A 141 13.19 -2.42 -3.47
CA ALA A 141 13.94 -3.30 -2.60
C ALA A 141 14.74 -2.52 -1.54
N ASN A 142 14.69 -2.98 -0.29
CA ASN A 142 15.37 -2.34 0.85
C ASN A 142 16.13 -3.39 1.66
N TYR A 143 17.43 -3.18 1.83
CA TYR A 143 18.31 -3.96 2.69
C TYR A 143 18.65 -3.13 3.91
N GLY A 144 18.47 -3.68 5.10
CA GLY A 144 18.59 -2.96 6.36
C GLY A 144 17.56 -3.45 7.35
N ARG A 145 16.90 -2.53 8.06
CA ARG A 145 15.84 -2.84 9.02
C ARG A 145 14.85 -1.68 9.11
N SER A 146 13.60 -1.94 8.77
CA SER A 146 12.48 -0.99 8.86
C SER A 146 11.57 -1.25 10.06
N ASP A 147 11.70 -2.39 10.73
CA ASP A 147 10.90 -2.77 11.88
C ASP A 147 11.65 -3.76 12.80
N SER A 148 11.20 -3.87 14.06
CA SER A 148 11.88 -4.69 15.08
C SER A 148 11.47 -6.17 15.10
N VAL A 149 10.59 -6.58 14.19
CA VAL A 149 9.90 -7.90 14.24
C VAL A 149 10.37 -8.80 13.11
N THR A 150 10.51 -8.26 11.91
CA THR A 150 10.98 -9.00 10.74
C THR A 150 12.39 -9.53 11.01
N CYS A 151 12.56 -10.85 10.83
CA CYS A 151 13.83 -11.53 11.11
C CYS A 151 14.39 -11.25 12.51
N SER A 152 13.54 -11.21 13.55
CA SER A 152 13.96 -10.98 14.94
C SER A 152 13.97 -12.23 15.83
N SER A 153 13.46 -13.37 15.33
CA SER A 153 13.37 -14.60 16.13
C SER A 153 14.75 -15.02 16.66
N GLY A 154 14.85 -15.19 17.97
CA GLY A 154 16.09 -15.57 18.66
C GLY A 154 17.13 -14.45 18.80
N LEU A 155 16.81 -13.20 18.44
CA LEU A 155 17.74 -12.07 18.54
C LEU A 155 17.52 -11.25 19.81
N TYR A 156 18.61 -10.70 20.34
CA TYR A 156 18.56 -9.71 21.43
C TYR A 156 17.94 -8.39 20.95
N ASN A 157 17.20 -7.72 21.85
CA ASN A 157 16.49 -6.48 21.54
C ASN A 157 17.44 -5.39 21.00
N SER A 158 18.65 -5.26 21.55
CA SER A 158 19.65 -4.27 21.10
C SER A 158 19.97 -4.34 19.60
N LEU A 159 19.86 -5.52 18.97
CA LEU A 159 20.17 -5.75 17.56
C LEU A 159 19.01 -5.40 16.61
N VAL A 160 17.80 -5.17 17.13
CA VAL A 160 16.57 -4.96 16.35
C VAL A 160 15.89 -3.61 16.60
N LEU A 161 16.41 -2.81 17.53
CA LEU A 161 15.84 -1.49 17.88
C LEU A 161 16.03 -0.44 16.79
N ASN A 162 17.13 -0.50 16.03
CA ASN A 162 17.37 0.41 14.92
C ASN A 162 16.49 0.04 13.72
N THR A 163 15.30 0.63 13.67
CA THR A 163 14.32 0.42 12.59
C THR A 163 14.36 1.50 11.52
N ASN A 164 15.42 2.31 11.49
CA ASN A 164 15.63 3.33 10.46
C ASN A 164 16.89 3.02 9.64
N CYS A 165 17.18 1.73 9.43
CA CYS A 165 18.36 1.31 8.69
C CYS A 165 18.02 0.97 7.24
N TYR A 166 18.64 1.68 6.30
CA TYR A 166 18.43 1.48 4.86
C TYR A 166 19.75 1.63 4.11
N SER A 167 20.15 0.56 3.42
CA SER A 167 21.30 0.59 2.52
C SER A 167 20.92 1.32 1.22
N PRO A 168 21.72 2.31 0.78
CA PRO A 168 21.51 2.98 -0.49
C PRO A 168 21.66 1.99 -1.65
N ASN A 169 21.11 2.36 -2.81
CA ASN A 169 21.23 1.61 -4.07
C ASN A 169 20.69 0.16 -4.07
N THR A 170 20.09 -0.32 -2.97
CA THR A 170 19.56 -1.69 -2.86
C THR A 170 18.62 -2.02 -4.03
N ARG A 171 17.63 -1.16 -4.30
CA ARG A 171 16.72 -1.31 -5.45
C ARG A 171 17.46 -1.42 -6.77
N SER A 172 18.48 -0.59 -7.00
CA SER A 172 19.25 -0.61 -8.26
C SER A 172 20.00 -1.93 -8.44
N ALA A 173 20.62 -2.44 -7.38
CA ALA A 173 21.30 -3.73 -7.38
C ALA A 173 20.32 -4.88 -7.70
N VAL A 174 19.17 -4.93 -7.03
CA VAL A 174 18.15 -5.96 -7.28
C VAL A 174 17.54 -5.82 -8.69
N VAL A 175 17.35 -4.60 -9.19
CA VAL A 175 16.88 -4.36 -10.57
C VAL A 175 17.89 -4.92 -11.57
N LYS A 176 19.19 -4.64 -11.41
CA LYS A 176 20.23 -5.19 -12.29
C LYS A 176 20.26 -6.71 -12.27
N LEU A 177 20.03 -7.31 -11.11
CA LEU A 177 20.08 -8.77 -10.94
C LEU A 177 18.83 -9.46 -11.48
N CYS A 178 17.62 -8.92 -11.28
CA CYS A 178 16.38 -9.67 -11.47
C CYS A 178 15.40 -9.08 -12.48
N HIS A 179 15.48 -7.79 -12.80
CA HIS A 179 14.46 -7.14 -13.62
C HIS A 179 14.45 -7.73 -15.04
N GLY A 180 13.25 -8.04 -15.56
CA GLY A 180 13.08 -8.64 -16.87
C GLY A 180 13.42 -10.14 -16.94
N GLN A 181 13.81 -10.76 -15.83
CA GLN A 181 14.01 -12.21 -15.76
C GLN A 181 12.71 -12.93 -15.37
N ARG A 182 12.61 -14.21 -15.71
CA ARG A 182 11.50 -15.08 -15.25
C ARG A 182 11.70 -15.57 -13.83
N ARG A 183 12.96 -15.85 -13.50
CA ARG A 183 13.40 -16.38 -12.21
C ARG A 183 14.76 -15.78 -11.86
N CYS A 184 14.92 -15.33 -10.62
CA CYS A 184 16.15 -14.71 -10.13
C CYS A 184 16.34 -15.07 -8.65
N THR A 185 17.54 -15.45 -8.24
CA THR A 185 17.88 -15.68 -6.83
C THR A 185 18.67 -14.52 -6.27
N VAL A 186 18.29 -14.03 -5.11
CA VAL A 186 18.95 -12.91 -4.42
C VAL A 186 19.38 -13.35 -3.03
N GLU A 187 20.59 -12.97 -2.66
CA GLU A 187 21.15 -13.12 -1.31
C GLU A 187 21.02 -11.80 -0.55
N ALA A 188 20.67 -11.86 0.73
CA ALA A 188 20.69 -10.70 1.63
C ALA A 188 22.03 -10.60 2.35
N SER A 189 23.02 -9.93 1.75
CA SER A 189 24.40 -9.93 2.27
C SER A 189 25.09 -8.58 2.13
N ASP A 190 25.99 -8.30 3.08
CA ASP A 190 26.78 -7.07 3.15
C ASP A 190 27.79 -6.93 1.99
N SER A 191 28.09 -8.04 1.31
CA SER A 191 28.92 -8.05 0.10
C SER A 191 28.20 -7.52 -1.13
N ILE A 192 26.86 -7.65 -1.15
CA ILE A 192 26.01 -7.18 -2.26
C ILE A 192 25.43 -5.81 -1.95
N PHE A 193 25.07 -5.58 -0.69
CA PHE A 193 24.47 -4.35 -0.21
C PHE A 193 25.35 -3.78 0.89
N THR A 194 25.80 -2.53 0.76
CA THR A 194 26.70 -1.91 1.74
C THR A 194 26.09 -1.94 3.16
N ASP A 195 26.86 -2.36 4.17
CA ASP A 195 26.41 -2.25 5.55
C ASP A 195 26.50 -0.79 6.02
N VAL A 196 25.33 -0.21 6.35
CA VAL A 196 25.18 1.17 6.82
C VAL A 196 24.89 1.22 8.32
N CYS A 197 24.46 0.12 8.94
CA CYS A 197 24.03 0.09 10.33
C CYS A 197 24.68 -1.06 11.09
N THR A 198 25.97 -0.90 11.37
CA THR A 198 26.75 -1.87 12.15
C THR A 198 26.10 -2.14 13.51
N GLY A 199 26.12 -3.41 13.93
CA GLY A 199 25.45 -3.85 15.16
C GLY A 199 23.92 -3.95 15.08
N THR A 200 23.32 -3.70 13.92
CA THR A 200 21.91 -4.01 13.65
C THR A 200 21.84 -5.21 12.71
N VAL A 201 21.05 -6.23 13.07
CA VAL A 201 20.81 -7.38 12.17
C VAL A 201 19.86 -6.93 11.07
N LYS A 202 20.18 -7.24 9.81
CA LYS A 202 19.47 -6.72 8.63
C LYS A 202 18.58 -7.78 7.99
N TYR A 203 17.76 -7.35 7.06
CA TYR A 203 17.01 -8.20 6.12
C TYR A 203 16.81 -7.45 4.81
N LEU A 204 16.69 -8.19 3.72
CA LEU A 204 16.28 -7.69 2.43
C LEU A 204 14.77 -7.88 2.25
N THR A 205 14.08 -6.79 1.92
CA THR A 205 12.73 -6.84 1.38
C THR A 205 12.78 -6.59 -0.11
N VAL A 206 12.17 -7.46 -0.91
CA VAL A 206 12.00 -7.26 -2.36
C VAL A 206 10.53 -7.29 -2.69
N SER A 207 10.05 -6.23 -3.33
CA SER A 207 8.69 -6.11 -3.84
C SER A 207 8.70 -6.09 -5.36
N TYR A 208 7.85 -6.90 -5.98
CA TYR A 208 7.84 -7.05 -7.43
C TYR A 208 6.47 -7.45 -7.97
N THR A 209 6.23 -7.12 -9.22
CA THR A 209 5.10 -7.62 -10.00
C THR A 209 5.59 -8.61 -11.05
N CYS A 210 4.67 -9.44 -11.50
CA CYS A 210 4.87 -10.34 -12.63
C CYS A 210 4.11 -9.75 -13.82
N ILE A 211 4.84 -9.38 -14.86
CA ILE A 211 4.28 -8.68 -16.02
C ILE A 211 4.41 -9.53 -17.28
N GLU A 212 3.31 -9.59 -18.03
CA GLU A 212 3.30 -10.28 -19.31
C GLU A 212 4.04 -9.48 -20.37
N LEU A 213 4.96 -10.16 -21.06
CA LEU A 213 5.67 -9.62 -22.21
C LEU A 213 4.75 -9.72 -23.45
N LYS A 214 4.33 -8.59 -24.01
CA LYS A 214 3.60 -8.61 -25.28
C LYS A 214 4.59 -8.96 -26.39
N LYS A 215 4.48 -10.17 -26.94
CA LYS A 215 5.30 -10.65 -28.05
C LYS A 215 4.71 -10.19 -29.38
N SER A 216 5.57 -9.72 -30.27
CA SER A 216 5.26 -9.38 -31.65
C SER A 216 6.20 -10.16 -32.55
N VAL A 217 5.63 -10.95 -33.46
CA VAL A 217 6.39 -11.73 -34.44
C VAL A 217 6.12 -11.17 -35.82
N THR A 218 7.17 -10.97 -36.60
CA THR A 218 7.06 -10.47 -37.97
C THR A 218 8.04 -11.24 -38.86
N CYS A 219 7.54 -11.92 -39.88
CA CYS A 219 8.37 -12.70 -40.78
C CYS A 219 9.30 -11.80 -41.62
N GLU A 220 10.42 -12.34 -42.07
CA GLU A 220 11.34 -11.65 -42.98
C GLU A 220 10.61 -11.09 -44.22
N HIS A 221 11.00 -9.88 -44.62
CA HIS A 221 10.39 -9.03 -45.65
C HIS A 221 9.08 -8.32 -45.28
N ASN A 222 8.53 -8.55 -44.08
CA ASN A 222 7.41 -7.78 -43.56
C ASN A 222 7.87 -6.67 -42.60
N THR A 223 6.97 -5.73 -42.29
CA THR A 223 7.23 -4.64 -41.34
C THR A 223 6.43 -4.84 -40.06
N ALA A 224 7.13 -4.83 -38.92
CA ALA A 224 6.50 -4.95 -37.62
C ALA A 224 5.91 -3.61 -37.22
N ILE A 225 4.61 -3.57 -36.91
CA ILE A 225 3.93 -2.36 -36.43
C ILE A 225 3.73 -2.49 -34.92
N LEU A 226 4.47 -1.70 -34.14
CA LEU A 226 4.33 -1.70 -32.68
C LEU A 226 3.48 -0.50 -32.26
N GLN A 227 2.33 -0.76 -31.64
CA GLN A 227 1.45 0.29 -31.09
C GLN A 227 1.17 0.07 -29.60
N CYS A 228 1.03 1.16 -28.86
CA CYS A 228 0.69 1.19 -27.42
C CYS A 228 -0.41 2.22 -27.06
N GLY A 229 -1.12 2.80 -28.04
CA GLY A 229 -2.17 3.80 -27.81
C GLY A 229 -1.62 5.04 -27.10
N ALA A 230 -2.20 5.41 -25.96
CA ALA A 230 -1.75 6.55 -25.15
C ALA A 230 -0.46 6.27 -24.34
N LYS A 231 0.01 5.01 -24.29
CA LYS A 231 1.22 4.59 -23.57
C LYS A 231 2.44 4.56 -24.51
N LEU A 232 3.63 4.52 -23.92
CA LEU A 232 4.90 4.41 -24.63
C LEU A 232 5.38 2.96 -24.71
N ILE A 233 6.12 2.64 -25.76
CA ILE A 233 6.78 1.36 -25.98
C ILE A 233 8.05 1.30 -25.12
N LYS A 234 8.16 0.25 -24.31
CA LYS A 234 9.38 -0.14 -23.59
C LYS A 234 9.82 -1.51 -24.11
N LEU A 235 10.96 -1.59 -24.78
CA LEU A 235 11.48 -2.86 -25.28
C LEU A 235 12.24 -3.63 -24.21
N ILE A 236 12.07 -4.96 -24.20
CA ILE A 236 12.76 -5.86 -23.26
C ILE A 236 13.66 -6.84 -24.00
N SER A 237 13.21 -7.32 -25.16
CA SER A 237 13.98 -8.28 -25.95
C SER A 237 13.67 -8.09 -27.43
N ALA A 238 14.65 -8.29 -28.29
CA ALA A 238 14.40 -8.46 -29.72
C ALA A 238 15.42 -9.42 -30.34
N ASN A 239 14.97 -10.22 -31.30
CA ASN A 239 15.85 -11.06 -32.12
C ASN A 239 15.36 -11.04 -33.58
N TYR A 240 16.24 -10.72 -34.51
CA TYR A 240 16.04 -10.96 -35.93
C TYR A 240 16.85 -12.21 -36.30
N GLY A 241 16.16 -13.28 -36.68
CA GLY A 241 16.80 -14.58 -36.89
C GLY A 241 15.76 -15.70 -36.95
N ARG A 242 16.09 -16.88 -36.43
CA ARG A 242 15.14 -17.99 -36.31
C ARG A 242 15.45 -18.77 -35.05
N THR A 243 14.45 -18.92 -34.19
CA THR A 243 14.56 -19.59 -32.88
C THR A 243 13.79 -20.91 -32.82
N ASP A 244 12.96 -21.20 -33.81
CA ASP A 244 12.15 -22.41 -33.90
C ASP A 244 11.76 -22.70 -35.36
N SER A 245 11.30 -23.92 -35.63
CA SER A 245 10.96 -24.40 -36.98
C SER A 245 9.51 -24.12 -37.40
N THR A 246 8.67 -23.63 -36.48
CA THR A 246 7.23 -23.49 -36.68
C THR A 246 6.80 -22.06 -37.02
N THR A 247 7.46 -21.07 -36.43
CA THR A 247 7.18 -19.65 -36.63
C THR A 247 7.57 -19.25 -38.05
N CYS A 248 6.65 -18.58 -38.76
CA CYS A 248 6.86 -18.12 -40.14
C CYS A 248 7.30 -19.26 -41.10
N SER A 249 6.73 -20.46 -40.95
CA SER A 249 7.10 -21.66 -41.73
C SER A 249 6.18 -21.94 -42.92
N ALA A 250 5.00 -21.33 -42.97
CA ALA A 250 4.00 -21.59 -44.00
C ALA A 250 4.56 -21.35 -45.42
N GLY A 251 4.50 -22.38 -46.27
CA GLY A 251 4.98 -22.32 -47.65
C GLY A 251 6.51 -22.25 -47.81
N LYS A 252 7.29 -22.47 -46.73
CA LYS A 252 8.75 -22.44 -46.78
C LYS A 252 9.35 -23.86 -46.87
N PRO A 253 10.37 -24.07 -47.71
CA PRO A 253 11.04 -25.36 -47.80
C PRO A 253 11.83 -25.67 -46.52
N TYR A 254 11.99 -26.97 -46.22
CA TYR A 254 12.62 -27.45 -44.98
C TYR A 254 14.02 -26.85 -44.75
N ASN A 255 14.81 -26.73 -45.81
CA ASN A 255 16.17 -26.16 -45.77
C ASN A 255 16.21 -24.68 -45.32
N GLN A 256 15.08 -23.94 -45.37
CA GLN A 256 15.01 -22.57 -44.87
C GLN A 256 14.55 -22.46 -43.41
N ILE A 257 14.03 -23.53 -42.81
CA ILE A 257 13.41 -23.50 -41.47
C ILE A 257 14.07 -24.42 -40.44
N PHE A 258 14.96 -25.33 -40.86
CA PHE A 258 15.60 -26.29 -39.96
C PHE A 258 16.63 -25.65 -39.02
N LYS A 259 17.27 -24.54 -39.40
CA LYS A 259 18.27 -23.84 -38.58
C LYS A 259 17.59 -22.92 -37.57
N THR A 260 17.40 -23.42 -36.35
CA THR A 260 16.70 -22.73 -35.25
C THR A 260 17.61 -22.05 -34.23
N ASN A 261 18.92 -22.11 -34.43
CA ASN A 261 19.90 -21.40 -33.60
C ASN A 261 20.46 -20.20 -34.38
N CYS A 262 19.58 -19.32 -34.86
CA CYS A 262 19.94 -18.13 -35.60
C CYS A 262 19.55 -16.86 -34.84
N TYR A 263 20.57 -16.11 -34.42
CA TYR A 263 20.41 -14.91 -33.60
C TYR A 263 21.27 -13.78 -34.16
N MET A 264 20.66 -12.60 -34.33
CA MET A 264 21.41 -11.41 -34.72
C MET A 264 21.79 -10.60 -33.46
N PRO A 265 23.09 -10.47 -33.15
CA PRO A 265 23.53 -9.60 -32.06
C PRO A 265 23.06 -8.16 -32.30
N ASN A 266 22.80 -7.42 -31.22
CA ASN A 266 22.36 -6.02 -31.24
C ASN A 266 20.98 -5.74 -31.85
N THR A 267 20.16 -6.76 -32.16
CA THR A 267 18.78 -6.52 -32.64
C THR A 267 18.03 -5.61 -31.68
N LEU A 268 18.07 -5.88 -30.36
CA LEU A 268 17.41 -5.05 -29.35
C LEU A 268 17.80 -3.57 -29.47
N LYS A 269 19.10 -3.26 -29.54
CA LYS A 269 19.60 -1.89 -29.63
C LYS A 269 19.11 -1.16 -30.88
N LEU A 270 19.04 -1.85 -32.02
CA LEU A 270 18.54 -1.28 -33.27
C LEU A 270 17.03 -0.99 -33.22
N VAL A 271 16.26 -1.89 -32.60
CA VAL A 271 14.82 -1.67 -32.39
C VAL A 271 14.59 -0.56 -31.35
N GLU A 272 15.38 -0.50 -30.28
CA GLU A 272 15.33 0.57 -29.27
C GLU A 272 15.56 1.94 -29.89
N ALA A 273 16.62 2.09 -30.69
CA ALA A 273 16.91 3.33 -31.39
C ALA A 273 15.74 3.82 -32.27
N ARG A 274 14.89 2.90 -32.74
CA ARG A 274 13.74 3.21 -33.59
C ARG A 274 12.45 3.44 -32.82
N CYS A 275 12.21 2.70 -31.74
CA CYS A 275 10.89 2.52 -31.14
C CYS A 275 10.77 2.90 -29.66
N GLU A 276 11.87 2.91 -28.93
CA GLU A 276 11.86 3.14 -27.48
C GLU A 276 11.23 4.50 -27.16
N GLY A 277 10.31 4.52 -26.20
CA GLY A 277 9.64 5.75 -25.76
C GLY A 277 8.61 6.33 -26.75
N LYS A 278 8.31 5.67 -27.88
CA LYS A 278 7.26 6.10 -28.82
C LYS A 278 5.93 5.41 -28.52
N SER A 279 4.80 6.01 -28.90
CA SER A 279 3.49 5.36 -28.82
C SER A 279 3.21 4.41 -29.99
N SER A 280 3.88 4.66 -31.12
CA SER A 280 3.84 3.83 -32.33
C SER A 280 5.20 3.86 -33.04
N CYS A 281 5.60 2.75 -33.65
CA CYS A 281 6.74 2.68 -34.55
C CYS A 281 6.62 1.50 -35.54
N GLU A 282 7.42 1.55 -36.60
CA GLU A 282 7.49 0.51 -37.63
C GLU A 282 8.92 -0.02 -37.78
N VAL A 283 9.08 -1.34 -37.82
CA VAL A 283 10.39 -1.99 -37.89
C VAL A 283 10.41 -2.99 -39.05
N PRO A 284 11.05 -2.65 -40.18
CA PRO A 284 11.20 -3.60 -41.29
C PRO A 284 12.06 -4.80 -40.86
N ALA A 285 11.52 -6.01 -40.97
CA ALA A 285 12.23 -7.25 -40.68
C ALA A 285 13.06 -7.69 -41.91
N THR A 286 14.14 -6.95 -42.19
CA THR A 286 14.96 -7.14 -43.39
C THR A 286 16.46 -7.16 -43.07
N ASN A 287 17.22 -7.81 -43.93
CA ASN A 287 18.69 -7.84 -43.87
C ASN A 287 19.32 -6.45 -44.06
N THR A 288 18.60 -5.51 -44.67
CA THR A 288 19.07 -4.11 -44.78
C THR A 288 19.08 -3.39 -43.43
N VAL A 289 18.19 -3.75 -42.51
CA VAL A 289 18.10 -3.15 -41.17
C VAL A 289 18.98 -3.89 -40.17
N PHE A 290 19.00 -5.22 -40.23
CA PHE A 290 19.62 -6.05 -39.19
C PHE A 290 20.85 -6.83 -39.65
N SER A 291 21.27 -6.72 -40.91
CA SER A 291 22.21 -7.67 -41.55
C SER A 291 21.68 -9.11 -41.59
N ASP A 292 22.31 -10.00 -42.36
CA ASP A 292 21.90 -11.41 -42.40
C ASP A 292 22.71 -12.25 -41.40
N PRO A 293 22.12 -12.70 -40.28
CA PRO A 293 22.81 -13.56 -39.30
C PRO A 293 22.94 -15.03 -39.76
N CYS A 294 22.16 -15.48 -40.74
CA CYS A 294 22.15 -16.88 -41.17
C CYS A 294 21.64 -17.02 -42.62
N ASN A 295 22.56 -16.83 -43.56
CA ASN A 295 22.26 -16.94 -45.00
C ASN A 295 21.56 -18.27 -45.35
N GLY A 296 20.57 -18.21 -46.22
CA GLY A 296 19.75 -19.36 -46.64
C GLY A 296 18.68 -19.79 -45.63
N THR A 297 18.62 -19.19 -44.43
CA THR A 297 17.55 -19.42 -43.45
C THR A 297 16.52 -18.30 -43.53
N PHE A 298 15.24 -18.65 -43.62
CA PHE A 298 14.16 -17.66 -43.61
C PHE A 298 13.95 -17.17 -42.18
N LYS A 299 14.11 -15.87 -41.93
CA LYS A 299 14.15 -15.29 -40.58
C LYS A 299 12.79 -14.73 -40.17
N PHE A 300 12.69 -14.33 -38.91
CA PHE A 300 11.62 -13.54 -38.35
C PHE A 300 12.17 -12.63 -37.25
N LEU A 301 11.56 -11.46 -37.12
CA LEU A 301 11.77 -10.51 -36.05
C LEU A 301 10.81 -10.82 -34.91
N ASN A 302 11.35 -11.22 -33.76
CA ASN A 302 10.60 -11.41 -32.52
C ASN A 302 10.91 -10.26 -31.57
N ILE A 303 9.90 -9.49 -31.17
CA ILE A 303 10.02 -8.35 -30.27
C ILE A 303 9.17 -8.59 -29.03
N GLY A 304 9.80 -8.49 -27.86
CA GLY A 304 9.15 -8.43 -26.56
C GLY A 304 9.05 -7.00 -26.08
N LYS A 305 7.83 -6.51 -25.85
CA LYS A 305 7.58 -5.14 -25.37
C LYS A 305 6.66 -5.10 -24.15
N LEU A 306 6.81 -4.01 -23.40
CA LEU A 306 5.93 -3.55 -22.35
C LEU A 306 5.34 -2.19 -22.73
N GLN A 307 4.29 -1.81 -22.01
CA GLN A 307 3.66 -0.50 -22.14
C GLN A 307 4.01 0.34 -20.91
N SER A 308 4.70 1.46 -21.07
CA SER A 308 5.01 2.39 -19.99
C SER A 308 4.16 3.67 -20.11
N VAL A 309 3.78 4.26 -18.97
CA VAL A 309 3.07 5.54 -18.96
C VAL A 309 4.10 6.68 -19.13
N LYS A 310 3.73 7.78 -19.80
CA LYS A 310 4.54 9.00 -19.81
C LYS A 310 4.69 9.50 -18.37
N THR A 311 5.92 9.56 -17.86
CA THR A 311 6.20 10.25 -16.59
C THR A 311 6.12 11.75 -16.84
N SER A 312 4.95 12.35 -16.67
CA SER A 312 4.81 13.80 -16.70
C SER A 312 5.41 14.39 -15.43
N ARG A 313 6.50 15.14 -15.55
CA ARG A 313 6.85 16.15 -14.55
C ARG A 313 5.63 17.07 -14.36
N GLY A 314 5.16 17.14 -13.12
CA GLY A 314 4.23 18.13 -12.57
C GLY A 314 3.20 18.74 -13.53
N ARG A 315 2.00 18.18 -13.55
CA ARG A 315 0.80 18.97 -13.87
C ARG A 315 -0.30 18.54 -12.90
N LEU A 316 -0.72 19.46 -12.03
CA LEU A 316 -1.90 19.28 -11.17
C LEU A 316 -3.10 18.97 -12.07
N ILE A 317 -3.61 17.74 -11.97
CA ILE A 317 -4.92 17.39 -12.50
C ILE A 317 -5.82 17.29 -11.26
N LEU A 318 -6.68 18.28 -11.08
CA LEU A 318 -7.80 18.24 -10.14
C LEU A 318 -8.66 17.00 -10.44
N PRO A 319 -9.18 16.29 -9.42
CA PRO A 319 -9.95 15.08 -9.64
C PRO A 319 -11.37 15.45 -10.10
N VAL A 320 -11.56 15.68 -11.39
CA VAL A 320 -12.91 15.75 -12.00
C VAL A 320 -13.17 14.54 -12.92
N PHE A 321 -12.16 13.71 -13.18
CA PHE A 321 -12.29 12.49 -13.98
C PHE A 321 -12.67 11.27 -13.11
N LYS A 322 -13.89 11.27 -12.56
CA LYS A 322 -14.48 10.04 -12.01
C LYS A 322 -15.97 9.84 -12.30
N VAL A 323 -16.51 10.58 -13.28
CA VAL A 323 -17.93 10.45 -13.72
C VAL A 323 -18.05 9.98 -15.18
N TYR A 324 -16.96 9.97 -15.96
CA TYR A 324 -17.04 9.78 -17.42
C TYR A 324 -17.21 8.33 -17.91
N CYS A 325 -16.91 7.31 -17.09
CA CYS A 325 -16.93 5.91 -17.58
C CYS A 325 -18.26 5.16 -17.41
N ILE A 326 -19.32 5.79 -16.91
CA ILE A 326 -20.66 5.17 -16.85
C ILE A 326 -21.63 5.81 -17.86
N CYS A 327 -21.31 6.99 -18.41
CA CYS A 327 -22.14 7.63 -19.44
C CYS A 327 -22.15 6.89 -20.79
N GLU A 328 -21.12 6.15 -21.16
CA GLU A 328 -21.12 5.41 -22.44
C GLU A 328 -22.10 4.23 -22.47
N PHE A 329 -22.47 3.67 -21.32
CA PHE A 329 -23.41 2.54 -21.29
C PHE A 329 -24.87 2.96 -21.42
N ILE A 330 -25.20 4.23 -21.14
CA ILE A 330 -26.58 4.74 -21.20
C ILE A 330 -26.93 5.30 -22.59
N PHE A 331 -25.95 5.69 -23.41
CA PHE A 331 -26.18 6.35 -24.70
C PHE A 331 -26.16 5.45 -25.95
N ASN A 332 -25.84 4.15 -25.84
CA ASN A 332 -25.73 3.25 -27.00
C ASN A 332 -26.91 2.26 -27.16
N LEU A 333 -28.14 2.73 -26.99
CA LEU A 333 -29.35 1.97 -27.37
C LEU A 333 -30.32 2.88 -28.12
N ASN A 334 -30.56 2.56 -29.39
CA ASN A 334 -31.42 3.28 -30.32
C ASN A 334 -32.89 2.82 -30.19
N ILE A 335 -33.79 3.55 -29.49
CA ILE A 335 -35.23 3.19 -29.42
C ILE A 335 -36.16 4.43 -29.24
N ASN A 336 -37.26 4.44 -30.00
CA ASN A 336 -38.21 5.55 -30.27
C ASN A 336 -39.40 5.69 -29.28
N SER A 337 -39.22 5.77 -27.95
CA SER A 337 -40.38 6.03 -27.05
C SER A 337 -40.09 6.89 -25.81
N ILE A 338 -40.99 7.86 -25.57
CA ILE A 338 -40.95 8.88 -24.49
C ILE A 338 -41.01 8.26 -23.09
N THR A 339 -41.67 7.10 -22.93
CA THR A 339 -41.79 6.40 -21.64
C THR A 339 -40.46 5.84 -21.12
N MET A 340 -39.54 5.47 -22.01
CA MET A 340 -38.20 4.99 -21.66
C MET A 340 -37.23 6.13 -21.30
N VAL A 341 -37.46 7.34 -21.79
CA VAL A 341 -36.66 8.54 -21.45
C VAL A 341 -36.94 8.96 -20.01
N LEU A 342 -38.20 8.97 -19.60
CA LEU A 342 -38.61 9.29 -18.22
C LEU A 342 -38.10 8.25 -17.21
N LEU A 343 -38.03 6.98 -17.60
CA LEU A 343 -37.45 5.91 -16.76
C LEU A 343 -35.93 6.09 -16.55
N LYS A 344 -35.20 6.59 -17.58
CA LYS A 344 -33.77 6.91 -17.45
C LYS A 344 -33.51 8.10 -16.54
N PHE A 345 -34.29 9.17 -16.66
CA PHE A 345 -34.14 10.33 -15.79
C PHE A 345 -34.47 9.98 -14.33
N THR A 346 -35.49 9.16 -14.08
CA THR A 346 -35.82 8.69 -12.73
C THR A 346 -34.76 7.74 -12.17
N LEU A 347 -34.19 6.83 -12.98
CA LEU A 347 -33.06 5.99 -12.57
C LEU A 347 -31.79 6.80 -12.31
N LEU A 348 -31.49 7.82 -13.12
CA LEU A 348 -30.34 8.70 -12.96
C LEU A 348 -30.48 9.57 -11.71
N THR A 349 -31.67 10.12 -11.42
CA THR A 349 -31.90 10.88 -10.19
C THR A 349 -31.88 9.97 -8.95
N LEU A 350 -32.41 8.74 -9.03
CA LEU A 350 -32.23 7.72 -7.99
C LEU A 350 -30.75 7.33 -7.80
N PHE A 351 -29.95 7.29 -8.87
CA PHE A 351 -28.52 6.98 -8.79
C PHE A 351 -27.69 8.14 -8.21
N ILE A 352 -28.00 9.38 -8.59
CA ILE A 352 -27.37 10.59 -8.03
C ILE A 352 -27.72 10.73 -6.55
N THR A 353 -28.99 10.51 -6.18
CA THR A 353 -29.41 10.52 -4.77
C THR A 353 -28.87 9.32 -3.98
N ALA A 354 -28.60 8.17 -4.62
CA ALA A 354 -27.91 7.04 -3.99
C ALA A 354 -26.39 7.26 -3.83
N LEU A 355 -25.75 8.02 -4.73
CA LEU A 355 -24.35 8.46 -4.59
C LEU A 355 -24.17 9.40 -3.38
N ASP A 356 -25.21 10.15 -3.02
CA ASP A 356 -25.24 10.98 -1.81
C ASP A 356 -25.62 10.19 -0.53
N LEU A 357 -25.87 8.86 -0.62
CA LEU A 357 -26.38 8.06 0.50
C LEU A 357 -25.44 6.95 1.00
N HIS A 358 -24.11 7.13 1.04
CA HIS A 358 -23.25 6.50 2.07
C HIS A 358 -21.80 6.99 2.01
N VAL A 359 -21.47 8.06 2.77
CA VAL A 359 -20.40 8.12 3.80
C VAL A 359 -20.65 9.43 4.58
N SER A 360 -21.70 9.50 5.39
CA SER A 360 -21.81 10.60 6.36
C SER A 360 -20.93 10.23 7.55
N GLY A 361 -19.72 10.78 7.60
CA GLY A 361 -18.83 10.61 8.75
C GLY A 361 -19.52 11.11 10.01
N LYS A 362 -19.49 10.32 11.09
CA LYS A 362 -20.01 10.74 12.39
C LYS A 362 -19.07 11.78 12.98
N THR A 363 -19.64 12.81 13.61
CA THR A 363 -18.87 13.85 14.29
C THR A 363 -19.18 13.82 15.78
N ALA A 364 -18.15 13.75 16.61
CA ALA A 364 -18.25 13.81 18.07
C ALA A 364 -17.51 15.05 18.59
N ILE A 365 -18.21 15.86 19.39
CA ILE A 365 -17.63 17.01 20.09
C ILE A 365 -17.50 16.67 21.57
N THR A 366 -16.28 16.78 22.11
CA THR A 366 -15.98 16.49 23.52
C THR A 366 -15.22 17.66 24.12
N CYS A 367 -15.77 18.30 25.15
CA CYS A 367 -15.10 19.42 25.79
C CYS A 367 -13.79 19.00 26.48
N ASP A 368 -12.87 19.95 26.63
CA ASP A 368 -11.59 19.71 27.30
C ASP A 368 -11.79 19.12 28.71
N ARG A 369 -10.95 18.13 29.06
CA ARG A 369 -11.00 17.36 30.32
C ARG A 369 -12.28 16.53 30.54
N ASN A 370 -13.06 16.28 29.50
CA ASN A 370 -14.15 15.31 29.51
C ASN A 370 -13.74 13.98 28.87
N VAL A 371 -14.65 13.00 28.95
CA VAL A 371 -14.49 11.69 28.33
C VAL A 371 -14.97 11.77 26.88
N LEU A 372 -14.09 11.42 25.94
CA LEU A 372 -14.44 11.20 24.54
C LEU A 372 -15.09 9.82 24.42
N ASP A 373 -16.30 9.77 23.86
CA ASP A 373 -17.02 8.52 23.62
C ASP A 373 -17.33 8.38 22.12
N LEU A 374 -16.70 7.40 21.48
CA LEU A 374 -16.94 7.02 20.09
C LEU A 374 -17.54 5.62 20.06
N THR A 375 -18.62 5.43 19.31
CA THR A 375 -19.32 4.13 19.27
C THR A 375 -19.79 3.75 17.87
N CYS A 376 -19.58 2.47 17.55
CA CYS A 376 -20.07 1.82 16.34
C CYS A 376 -21.04 0.70 16.71
N ALA A 377 -22.30 0.84 16.28
CA ALA A 377 -23.32 -0.20 16.47
C ALA A 377 -22.93 -1.49 15.73
N THR A 378 -22.37 -1.35 14.54
CA THR A 378 -21.80 -2.44 13.74
C THR A 378 -20.42 -2.02 13.22
N GLY A 379 -19.51 -3.00 13.08
CA GLY A 379 -18.13 -2.74 12.66
C GLY A 379 -17.27 -2.13 13.77
N VAL A 380 -16.22 -1.42 13.35
CA VAL A 380 -15.21 -0.81 14.21
C VAL A 380 -14.94 0.63 13.80
N ILE A 381 -14.47 1.44 14.75
CA ILE A 381 -14.17 2.86 14.57
C ILE A 381 -12.96 3.02 13.64
N GLN A 382 -13.08 3.93 12.69
CA GLN A 382 -11.98 4.46 11.90
C GLN A 382 -12.04 5.98 11.95
N VAL A 383 -11.16 6.59 12.74
CA VAL A 383 -11.04 8.03 12.88
C VAL A 383 -10.54 8.61 11.56
N LYS A 384 -11.23 9.63 11.06
CA LYS A 384 -10.88 10.36 9.83
C LYS A 384 -10.13 11.64 10.14
N SER A 385 -10.54 12.34 11.18
CA SER A 385 -9.82 13.50 11.71
C SER A 385 -10.20 13.74 13.16
N SER A 386 -9.29 14.30 13.94
CA SER A 386 -9.62 14.87 15.24
C SER A 386 -8.89 16.20 15.41
N VAL A 387 -9.62 17.19 15.92
CA VAL A 387 -9.15 18.54 16.16
C VAL A 387 -9.41 18.90 17.61
N TYR A 388 -8.39 19.26 18.37
CA TYR A 388 -8.47 19.84 19.70
C TYR A 388 -8.36 21.36 19.63
N GLY A 389 -9.29 22.12 20.19
CA GLY A 389 -9.26 23.58 20.12
C GLY A 389 -10.65 24.18 20.21
N ARG A 390 -10.91 25.25 19.50
CA ARG A 390 -12.21 25.88 19.35
C ARG A 390 -12.39 26.41 17.93
N THR A 391 -13.37 25.84 17.22
CA THR A 391 -13.83 26.25 15.88
C THR A 391 -15.20 26.94 15.89
N SER A 392 -15.87 26.96 17.04
CA SER A 392 -17.25 27.41 17.20
C SER A 392 -17.44 28.11 18.53
N ARG A 393 -18.15 29.24 18.50
CA ARG A 393 -18.58 29.97 19.71
C ARG A 393 -19.71 29.27 20.47
N LYS A 394 -20.39 28.29 19.85
CA LYS A 394 -21.58 27.63 20.42
C LYS A 394 -21.30 26.29 21.09
N ALA A 395 -20.21 25.61 20.73
CA ALA A 395 -19.85 24.31 21.31
C ALA A 395 -19.14 24.51 22.66
N CYS A 396 -19.43 23.66 23.65
CA CYS A 396 -18.75 23.66 24.95
C CYS A 396 -18.73 25.06 25.62
N THR A 397 -19.91 25.61 25.88
CA THR A 397 -20.12 26.98 26.42
C THR A 397 -20.55 27.00 27.89
N PHE A 398 -20.69 25.84 28.52
CA PHE A 398 -21.19 25.74 29.89
C PHE A 398 -20.16 26.29 30.90
N ASN A 399 -20.59 27.14 31.82
CA ASN A 399 -19.80 27.69 32.94
C ASN A 399 -18.54 28.54 32.62
N CYS A 400 -18.47 29.27 31.50
CA CYS A 400 -17.38 30.24 31.28
C CYS A 400 -17.87 31.64 30.87
N THR A 401 -17.06 32.67 31.15
CA THR A 401 -17.31 34.06 30.72
C THR A 401 -17.05 34.24 29.22
N ALA A 402 -17.71 35.22 28.59
CA ALA A 402 -17.69 35.44 27.14
C ALA A 402 -16.28 35.56 26.52
N SER A 403 -15.30 36.06 27.28
CA SER A 403 -13.89 36.20 26.87
C SER A 403 -13.17 34.87 26.56
N HIS A 404 -13.66 33.74 27.07
CA HIS A 404 -13.04 32.42 26.88
C HIS A 404 -13.38 31.74 25.53
N PHE A 405 -14.26 32.35 24.72
CA PHE A 405 -14.80 31.75 23.49
C PHE A 405 -14.60 32.60 22.23
N ASP A 406 -13.89 33.74 22.31
CA ASP A 406 -13.76 34.68 21.19
C ASP A 406 -12.83 34.19 20.07
N SER A 407 -11.82 33.38 20.41
CA SER A 407 -10.91 32.77 19.45
C SER A 407 -11.50 31.48 18.87
N THR A 408 -12.03 31.55 17.65
CA THR A 408 -12.55 30.40 16.89
C THR A 408 -11.57 29.87 15.83
N ASN A 409 -10.36 30.44 15.77
CA ASN A 409 -9.29 29.98 14.88
C ASN A 409 -8.24 29.15 15.65
N CYS A 410 -8.58 28.70 16.86
CA CYS A 410 -7.72 27.85 17.69
C CYS A 410 -7.99 26.38 17.36
N VAL A 411 -7.07 25.69 16.70
CA VAL A 411 -7.29 24.33 16.20
C VAL A 411 -5.96 23.59 16.26
N PHE A 412 -5.92 22.41 16.88
CA PHE A 412 -4.80 21.47 16.92
C PHE A 412 -5.25 20.13 16.37
N ARG A 413 -4.74 19.67 15.22
CA ARG A 413 -5.07 18.32 14.75
C ARG A 413 -4.30 17.29 15.57
N THR A 414 -5.01 16.33 16.14
CA THR A 414 -4.42 15.24 16.94
C THR A 414 -4.74 13.88 16.33
N PHE A 415 -3.72 13.04 16.20
CA PHE A 415 -3.87 11.65 15.76
C PHE A 415 -3.95 10.67 16.94
N THR A 416 -3.67 11.14 18.16
CA THR A 416 -3.72 10.35 19.40
C THR A 416 -5.09 9.68 19.57
N ILE A 417 -6.17 10.34 19.13
CA ILE A 417 -7.51 9.77 19.16
C ILE A 417 -7.61 8.55 18.23
N ALA A 418 -7.04 8.62 17.03
CA ALA A 418 -7.00 7.47 16.12
C ALA A 418 -6.15 6.33 16.71
N ASP A 419 -4.97 6.64 17.26
CA ASP A 419 -4.10 5.64 17.88
C ASP A 419 -4.75 4.87 19.04
N ARG A 420 -5.65 5.56 19.77
CA ARG A 420 -6.34 5.01 20.94
C ARG A 420 -7.69 4.37 20.60
N CYS A 421 -8.37 4.84 19.55
CA CYS A 421 -9.75 4.45 19.25
C CYS A 421 -9.93 3.61 17.98
N ASP A 422 -9.00 3.66 17.02
CA ASP A 422 -9.15 2.91 15.78
C ASP A 422 -9.30 1.41 16.07
N GLY A 423 -10.19 0.75 15.34
CA GLY A 423 -10.44 -0.67 15.49
C GLY A 423 -11.24 -1.08 16.74
N LEU A 424 -11.56 -0.15 17.65
CA LEU A 424 -12.46 -0.44 18.76
C LEU A 424 -13.92 -0.35 18.31
N ARG A 425 -14.82 -1.06 19.02
CA ARG A 425 -16.28 -0.87 18.86
C ARG A 425 -16.78 0.31 19.67
N HIS A 426 -16.22 0.46 20.86
CA HIS A 426 -16.49 1.53 21.82
C HIS A 426 -15.13 2.07 22.27
N CYS A 427 -14.92 3.37 22.11
CA CYS A 427 -13.73 4.05 22.61
C CYS A 427 -14.16 5.07 23.65
N ASN A 428 -13.84 4.80 24.92
CA ASN A 428 -14.05 5.70 26.02
C ASN A 428 -12.68 6.23 26.48
N LEU A 429 -12.34 7.44 26.06
CA LEU A 429 -10.99 8.00 26.24
C LEU A 429 -11.05 9.25 27.12
N ARG A 430 -10.34 9.20 28.24
CA ARG A 430 -10.14 10.35 29.14
C ARG A 430 -9.19 11.34 28.49
N THR A 431 -9.72 12.50 28.07
CA THR A 431 -8.92 13.49 27.33
C THR A 431 -7.89 14.22 28.19
N ASP A 432 -8.07 14.21 29.52
CA ASP A 432 -7.14 14.75 30.51
C ASP A 432 -5.82 13.95 30.61
N LEU A 433 -5.82 12.69 30.16
CA LEU A 433 -4.63 11.83 30.14
C LEU A 433 -3.82 11.98 28.85
N LEU A 434 -4.32 12.76 27.89
CA LEU A 434 -3.64 13.01 26.62
C LEU A 434 -2.67 14.17 26.82
N THR A 435 -1.37 13.89 26.69
CA THR A 435 -0.33 14.93 26.68
C THR A 435 -0.35 15.67 25.36
N ILE A 436 -1.33 16.56 25.20
CA ILE A 436 -1.51 17.38 24.00
C ILE A 436 -1.13 18.83 24.34
N PRO A 437 -0.21 19.46 23.57
CA PRO A 437 0.14 20.88 23.77
C PRO A 437 -1.11 21.76 23.72
N ASP A 438 -1.18 22.79 24.57
CA ASP A 438 -2.31 23.73 24.56
C ASP A 438 -2.16 24.69 23.36
N PRO A 439 -3.04 24.61 22.33
CA PRO A 439 -2.95 25.48 21.15
C PRO A 439 -3.39 26.92 21.38
N CYS A 440 -4.10 27.20 22.49
CA CYS A 440 -4.56 28.54 22.83
C CYS A 440 -4.78 28.68 24.34
N PRO A 441 -3.75 29.07 25.09
CA PRO A 441 -3.86 29.36 26.51
C PRO A 441 -4.95 30.41 26.79
N GLY A 442 -5.77 30.17 27.81
CA GLY A 442 -6.88 31.06 28.18
C GLY A 442 -8.15 30.95 27.31
N THR A 443 -8.16 30.11 26.27
CA THR A 443 -9.39 29.74 25.54
C THR A 443 -9.85 28.35 25.97
N TYR A 444 -11.15 28.19 26.21
CA TYR A 444 -11.71 26.88 26.58
C TYR A 444 -11.85 26.00 25.34
N LYS A 445 -11.28 24.78 25.34
CA LYS A 445 -11.13 23.94 24.15
C LYS A 445 -12.08 22.75 24.15
N TYR A 446 -12.16 22.08 23.01
CA TYR A 446 -12.89 20.83 22.79
C TYR A 446 -12.25 20.05 21.65
N TYR A 447 -12.40 18.73 21.70
CA TYR A 447 -12.11 17.81 20.61
C TYR A 447 -13.30 17.78 19.66
N ASN A 448 -13.05 17.89 18.37
CA ASN A 448 -13.99 17.67 17.29
C ASN A 448 -13.45 16.53 16.42
N THR A 449 -14.02 15.34 16.59
CA THR A 449 -13.55 14.10 15.98
C THR A 449 -14.55 13.62 14.95
N THR A 450 -14.10 13.46 13.71
CA THR A 450 -14.85 12.80 12.64
C THR A 450 -14.38 11.36 12.48
N TYR A 451 -15.31 10.43 12.38
CA TYR A 451 -15.00 9.00 12.25
C TYR A 451 -16.07 8.24 11.46
N ASN A 452 -15.66 7.10 10.92
CA ASN A 452 -16.54 6.17 10.23
C ASN A 452 -16.60 4.85 11.01
N CYS A 453 -17.67 4.09 10.79
CA CYS A 453 -17.75 2.70 11.22
C CYS A 453 -17.50 1.81 10.00
N ILE A 454 -16.41 1.04 10.03
CA ILE A 454 -16.05 0.13 8.94
C ILE A 454 -16.30 -1.32 9.36
N PRO A 455 -16.68 -2.23 8.43
CA PRO A 455 -16.84 -3.64 8.76
C PRO A 455 -15.56 -4.23 9.36
N GLY A 456 -15.70 -4.88 10.52
CA GLY A 456 -14.58 -5.46 11.25
C GLY A 456 -15.05 -6.30 12.44
N GLN A 457 -14.26 -7.31 12.75
CA GLN A 457 -14.39 -8.18 13.92
C GLN A 457 -13.41 -7.73 14.99
N VAL A 458 -13.73 -7.97 16.27
CA VAL A 458 -12.85 -7.65 17.40
C VAL A 458 -12.67 -8.89 18.25
N VAL A 459 -11.42 -9.19 18.61
CA VAL A 459 -11.02 -10.27 19.50
C VAL A 459 -10.22 -9.67 20.66
N LEU A 460 -10.55 -10.10 21.86
CA LEU A 460 -9.86 -9.75 23.10
C LEU A 460 -9.14 -10.98 23.64
N ILE A 461 -7.90 -10.81 24.08
CA ILE A 461 -7.04 -11.85 24.66
C ILE A 461 -6.45 -11.30 25.95
N CYS A 462 -6.73 -11.91 27.11
CA CYS A 462 -6.17 -11.44 28.38
C CYS A 462 -4.67 -11.80 28.48
N GLU A 463 -3.92 -11.10 29.33
CA GLU A 463 -2.48 -11.37 29.49
C GLU A 463 -2.19 -12.85 29.84
N GLN A 464 -1.18 -13.42 29.18
CA GLN A 464 -0.81 -14.85 29.21
C GLN A 464 -1.80 -15.82 28.53
N GLU A 465 -2.85 -15.32 27.88
CA GLU A 465 -3.73 -16.16 27.07
C GLU A 465 -3.33 -16.16 25.59
N HIS A 466 -3.85 -17.14 24.86
CA HIS A 466 -3.71 -17.25 23.41
C HIS A 466 -5.08 -17.32 22.74
N ARG A 467 -5.22 -16.75 21.54
CA ARG A 467 -6.39 -16.99 20.67
C ARG A 467 -6.01 -17.08 19.20
N THR A 468 -6.80 -17.84 18.46
CA THR A 468 -6.67 -17.99 17.01
C THR A 468 -7.66 -17.05 16.30
N LEU A 469 -7.16 -16.24 15.36
CA LEU A 469 -7.98 -15.54 14.37
C LEU A 469 -8.15 -16.43 13.15
N SER A 470 -9.34 -16.50 12.56
CA SER A 470 -9.60 -17.33 11.38
C SER A 470 -10.60 -16.69 10.44
N CYS A 471 -10.34 -16.78 9.14
CA CYS A 471 -11.17 -16.26 8.06
C CYS A 471 -11.67 -17.35 7.09
N GLY A 472 -11.53 -18.63 7.44
CA GLY A 472 -11.87 -19.74 6.56
C GLY A 472 -11.03 -19.73 5.28
N ASP A 473 -11.67 -19.60 4.11
CA ASP A 473 -10.98 -19.49 2.82
C ASP A 473 -10.44 -18.09 2.51
N ASN A 474 -10.91 -17.08 3.25
CA ASN A 474 -10.49 -15.69 3.08
C ASN A 474 -9.20 -15.40 3.86
N ALA A 475 -8.51 -14.32 3.47
CA ALA A 475 -7.34 -13.87 4.19
C ALA A 475 -7.70 -12.86 5.29
N ILE A 476 -6.94 -12.91 6.38
CA ILE A 476 -7.01 -11.98 7.50
C ILE A 476 -6.35 -10.66 7.09
N GLN A 477 -7.00 -9.54 7.42
CA GLN A 477 -6.42 -8.21 7.40
C GLN A 477 -6.64 -7.52 8.74
N ILE A 478 -5.55 -7.20 9.44
CA ILE A 478 -5.55 -6.51 10.71
C ILE A 478 -5.87 -5.02 10.50
N ILE A 479 -6.96 -4.57 11.12
CA ILE A 479 -7.42 -3.18 11.14
C ILE A 479 -6.69 -2.40 12.22
N ASN A 480 -6.62 -2.93 13.45
CA ASN A 480 -5.80 -2.38 14.52
C ASN A 480 -5.44 -3.46 15.56
N ALA A 481 -4.41 -3.24 16.37
CA ALA A 481 -4.18 -4.04 17.57
C ALA A 481 -3.55 -3.20 18.68
N ILE A 482 -4.01 -3.43 19.91
CA ILE A 482 -3.59 -2.69 21.11
C ILE A 482 -3.29 -3.69 22.23
N TYR A 483 -2.04 -3.71 22.70
CA TYR A 483 -1.63 -4.45 23.90
C TYR A 483 -1.40 -3.46 25.02
N GLY A 484 -2.02 -3.68 26.17
CA GLY A 484 -1.96 -2.76 27.29
C GLY A 484 -3.24 -2.81 28.11
N ARG A 485 -3.69 -1.65 28.62
CA ARG A 485 -4.95 -1.51 29.35
C ARG A 485 -5.54 -0.14 29.08
N ALA A 486 -6.76 -0.12 28.55
CA ALA A 486 -7.54 1.08 28.26
C ALA A 486 -8.67 1.33 29.27
N ASP A 487 -9.02 0.34 30.09
CA ASP A 487 -10.09 0.42 31.08
C ASP A 487 -9.85 -0.54 32.28
N SER A 488 -10.60 -0.34 33.36
CA SER A 488 -10.42 -1.07 34.62
C SER A 488 -11.22 -2.37 34.73
N THR A 489 -12.14 -2.66 33.79
CA THR A 489 -13.10 -3.77 33.89
C THR A 489 -12.78 -4.94 32.96
N THR A 490 -12.15 -4.67 31.82
CA THR A 490 -11.73 -5.69 30.86
C THR A 490 -10.63 -6.57 31.45
N CYS A 491 -10.78 -7.89 31.33
CA CYS A 491 -9.86 -8.88 31.89
C CYS A 491 -9.54 -8.62 33.38
N SER A 492 -10.56 -8.32 34.20
CA SER A 492 -10.41 -7.95 35.61
C SER A 492 -10.82 -9.05 36.61
N ASN A 493 -11.26 -10.21 36.12
CA ASN A 493 -11.70 -11.32 36.98
C ASN A 493 -10.56 -11.78 37.89
N GLY A 494 -10.72 -11.59 39.20
CA GLY A 494 -9.70 -11.93 40.21
C GLY A 494 -8.53 -10.94 40.31
N ALA A 495 -8.56 -9.84 39.56
CA ALA A 495 -7.52 -8.81 39.60
C ALA A 495 -7.79 -7.78 40.72
N THR A 496 -6.76 -7.37 41.44
CA THR A 496 -6.87 -6.29 42.43
C THR A 496 -7.00 -4.92 41.75
N THR A 497 -7.63 -3.96 42.43
CA THR A 497 -7.78 -2.59 41.90
C THR A 497 -6.43 -1.93 41.60
N CYS A 498 -5.35 -2.31 42.31
CA CYS A 498 -4.01 -1.80 42.06
C CYS A 498 -3.50 -2.12 40.65
N VAL A 499 -3.73 -3.34 40.15
CA VAL A 499 -3.24 -3.79 38.84
C VAL A 499 -4.13 -3.39 37.67
N THR A 500 -5.35 -2.89 37.93
CA THR A 500 -6.30 -2.40 36.91
C THR A 500 -6.46 -0.88 36.88
N LYS A 501 -5.83 -0.15 37.81
CA LYS A 501 -5.94 1.31 37.93
C LYS A 501 -5.34 2.08 36.75
N ASN A 502 -4.22 1.59 36.20
CA ASN A 502 -3.56 2.28 35.09
C ASN A 502 -4.25 1.94 33.77
N THR A 503 -5.09 2.85 33.29
CA THR A 503 -5.83 2.73 32.03
C THR A 503 -5.24 3.54 30.89
N ASN A 504 -4.05 4.15 31.09
CA ASN A 504 -3.30 4.81 30.02
C ASN A 504 -2.05 3.99 29.69
N CYS A 505 -2.26 2.71 29.41
CA CYS A 505 -1.19 1.76 29.17
C CYS A 505 -1.28 1.18 27.76
N TYR A 506 -0.26 1.43 26.94
CA TYR A 506 -0.25 1.06 25.53
C TYR A 506 1.16 0.68 25.08
N ALA A 507 1.33 -0.54 24.59
CA ALA A 507 2.58 -0.99 23.99
C ALA A 507 2.73 -0.43 22.57
N PRO A 508 3.89 0.19 22.27
CA PRO A 508 4.17 0.66 20.93
C PRO A 508 4.24 -0.51 19.95
N ARG A 509 3.97 -0.26 18.67
CA ARG A 509 4.10 -1.25 17.56
C ARG A 509 3.21 -2.50 17.67
N THR A 510 2.29 -2.61 18.63
CA THR A 510 1.40 -3.78 18.78
C THR A 510 0.72 -4.15 17.47
N ARG A 511 0.08 -3.19 16.79
CA ARG A 511 -0.56 -3.40 15.49
C ARG A 511 0.40 -3.99 14.45
N ALA A 512 1.62 -3.47 14.35
CA ALA A 512 2.60 -3.91 13.38
C ALA A 512 3.01 -5.37 13.63
N ILE A 513 3.22 -5.74 14.89
CA ILE A 513 3.52 -7.12 15.31
C ILE A 513 2.37 -8.04 14.90
N VAL A 514 1.12 -7.74 15.32
CA VAL A 514 -0.05 -8.57 15.00
C VAL A 514 -0.31 -8.65 13.49
N ALA A 515 -0.17 -7.53 12.78
CA ALA A 515 -0.28 -7.48 11.32
C ALA A 515 0.75 -8.38 10.63
N SER A 516 2.01 -8.38 11.08
CA SER A 516 3.06 -9.23 10.49
C SER A 516 2.78 -10.73 10.69
N LEU A 517 2.18 -11.10 11.82
CA LEU A 517 1.85 -12.48 12.16
C LEU A 517 0.61 -12.99 11.42
N CYS A 518 -0.32 -12.11 11.07
CA CYS A 518 -1.66 -12.53 10.63
C CYS A 518 -2.05 -12.09 9.21
N ASN A 519 -1.55 -10.96 8.71
CA ASN A 519 -2.02 -10.43 7.43
C ASN A 519 -1.74 -11.40 6.28
N GLY A 520 -2.75 -11.62 5.44
CA GLY A 520 -2.66 -12.52 4.29
C GLY A 520 -2.79 -14.01 4.63
N GLN A 521 -2.78 -14.38 5.91
CA GLN A 521 -3.01 -15.77 6.35
C GLN A 521 -4.51 -16.06 6.48
N ARG A 522 -4.87 -17.34 6.36
CA ARG A 522 -6.24 -17.81 6.61
C ARG A 522 -6.54 -17.94 8.10
N SER A 523 -5.51 -18.23 8.89
CA SER A 523 -5.57 -18.42 10.33
C SER A 523 -4.23 -18.03 10.96
N CYS A 524 -4.24 -17.40 12.14
CA CYS A 524 -3.04 -17.10 12.92
C CYS A 524 -3.35 -17.21 14.42
N THR A 525 -2.38 -17.66 15.22
CA THR A 525 -2.51 -17.71 16.69
C THR A 525 -1.71 -16.57 17.31
N LEU A 526 -2.31 -15.84 18.24
CA LEU A 526 -1.72 -14.72 18.94
C LEU A 526 -1.65 -15.01 20.43
N GLU A 527 -0.55 -14.61 21.06
CA GLU A 527 -0.33 -14.63 22.50
C GLU A 527 -0.27 -13.20 23.04
N ALA A 528 -0.97 -12.92 24.13
CA ALA A 528 -0.92 -11.62 24.79
C ALA A 528 0.14 -11.59 25.90
N SER A 529 1.41 -11.39 25.55
CA SER A 529 2.50 -11.37 26.55
C SER A 529 3.55 -10.28 26.34
N ASN A 530 4.23 -9.95 27.43
CA ASN A 530 5.36 -9.02 27.46
C ASN A 530 6.54 -9.48 26.60
N GLN A 531 6.67 -10.78 26.33
CA GLN A 531 7.72 -11.31 25.46
C GLN A 531 7.48 -10.90 24.00
N VAL A 532 6.20 -10.82 23.59
CA VAL A 532 5.81 -10.44 22.23
C VAL A 532 5.78 -8.92 22.06
N PHE A 533 5.20 -8.19 23.02
CA PHE A 533 4.88 -6.77 22.85
C PHE A 533 5.71 -5.81 23.70
N THR A 534 6.64 -6.30 24.52
CA THR A 534 7.30 -5.56 25.64
C THR A 534 6.30 -5.15 26.74
N ASP A 535 6.78 -4.85 27.94
CA ASP A 535 5.91 -4.38 29.02
C ASP A 535 5.79 -2.84 28.99
N PRO A 536 4.65 -2.27 28.55
CA PRO A 536 4.43 -0.82 28.54
C PRO A 536 4.19 -0.21 29.93
N CYS A 537 3.82 -1.01 30.93
CA CYS A 537 3.38 -0.50 32.23
C CYS A 537 3.52 -1.58 33.33
N VAL A 538 4.72 -1.70 33.88
CA VAL A 538 5.04 -2.69 34.93
C VAL A 538 4.06 -2.59 36.10
N GLY A 539 3.59 -3.75 36.58
CA GLY A 539 2.62 -3.85 37.68
C GLY A 539 1.16 -3.62 37.27
N THR A 540 0.90 -3.38 35.99
CA THR A 540 -0.46 -3.32 35.44
C THR A 540 -0.74 -4.58 34.64
N SER A 541 -1.88 -5.23 34.90
CA SER A 541 -2.32 -6.37 34.09
C SER A 541 -2.79 -5.88 32.73
N LYS A 542 -2.46 -6.56 31.64
CA LYS A 542 -2.72 -6.09 30.27
C LYS A 542 -3.68 -7.03 29.54
N TYR A 543 -4.08 -6.62 28.35
CA TYR A 543 -4.83 -7.42 27.39
C TYR A 543 -4.51 -6.96 25.97
N LEU A 544 -4.66 -7.87 25.02
CA LEU A 544 -4.54 -7.60 23.60
C LEU A 544 -5.94 -7.50 22.99
N THR A 545 -6.27 -6.33 22.44
CA THR A 545 -7.45 -6.13 21.61
C THR A 545 -7.03 -6.07 20.16
N VAL A 546 -7.54 -6.97 19.32
CA VAL A 546 -7.27 -7.04 17.89
C VAL A 546 -8.55 -6.83 17.12
N SER A 547 -8.53 -5.92 16.16
CA SER A 547 -9.59 -5.81 15.16
C SER A 547 -9.09 -6.21 13.79
N TYR A 548 -9.89 -6.98 13.07
CA TYR A 548 -9.53 -7.51 11.77
C TYR A 548 -10.77 -7.69 10.88
N ARG A 549 -10.54 -7.80 9.58
CA ARG A 549 -11.57 -8.21 8.62
C ARG A 549 -11.04 -9.35 7.76
N CYS A 550 -11.98 -10.09 7.19
CA CYS A 550 -11.69 -11.12 6.21
C CYS A 550 -11.94 -10.55 4.82
N PHE A 551 -11.00 -10.77 3.91
CA PHE A 551 -11.16 -10.38 2.51
C PHE A 551 -10.84 -11.56 1.60
N SER A 552 -11.57 -11.65 0.50
CA SER A 552 -11.32 -12.64 -0.54
C SER A 552 -9.98 -12.37 -1.21
N VAL A 553 -9.04 -13.28 -1.07
CA VAL A 553 -7.84 -13.30 -1.90
C VAL A 553 -8.22 -13.84 -3.28
N PRO A 554 -7.95 -13.11 -4.39
CA PRO A 554 -8.13 -13.68 -5.72
C PRO A 554 -7.32 -14.97 -5.83
N TRP A 555 -8.02 -16.07 -6.07
CA TRP A 555 -7.47 -17.42 -6.16
C TRP A 555 -6.22 -17.44 -7.06
N HIS A 556 -5.04 -17.52 -6.45
CA HIS A 556 -3.88 -18.06 -7.15
C HIS A 556 -4.04 -19.57 -7.18
N CYS A 557 -4.07 -20.11 -8.40
CA CYS A 557 -4.16 -21.52 -8.71
C CYS A 557 -3.10 -22.32 -7.91
N PRO A 558 -3.47 -23.34 -7.11
CA PRO A 558 -2.48 -24.20 -6.48
C PRO A 558 -1.69 -24.92 -7.57
N ARG A 559 -0.36 -24.74 -7.57
CA ARG A 559 0.57 -25.63 -8.28
C ARG A 559 0.21 -27.05 -7.87
N GLN A 560 -0.05 -27.91 -8.85
CA GLN A 560 -0.17 -29.35 -8.64
C GLN A 560 1.04 -29.81 -7.81
N ALA A 561 0.76 -30.49 -6.70
CA ALA A 561 1.77 -31.23 -5.98
C ALA A 561 2.41 -32.22 -6.97
N THR A 562 3.67 -31.97 -7.33
CA THR A 562 4.50 -32.98 -7.99
C THR A 562 4.60 -34.16 -7.04
N LYS A 563 3.87 -35.23 -7.33
CA LYS A 563 4.13 -36.55 -6.76
C LYS A 563 5.58 -36.90 -7.09
N THR A 564 6.40 -36.99 -6.05
CA THR A 564 7.71 -37.65 -6.12
C THR A 564 7.48 -39.09 -6.56
N LEU A 565 7.99 -39.43 -7.74
CA LEU A 565 8.11 -40.79 -8.22
C LEU A 565 9.30 -41.41 -7.48
N GLU A 566 9.07 -42.11 -6.38
CA GLU A 566 10.09 -42.93 -5.74
C GLU A 566 10.45 -44.09 -6.68
N GLN A 567 11.65 -44.01 -7.26
CA GLN A 567 12.33 -45.15 -7.86
C GLN A 567 12.81 -46.08 -6.75
N HIS A 568 12.01 -47.08 -6.39
CA HIS A 568 12.53 -48.26 -5.71
C HIS A 568 13.32 -49.10 -6.72
N LYS A 569 14.64 -48.91 -6.72
CA LYS A 569 15.59 -49.91 -7.21
C LYS A 569 15.49 -51.15 -6.32
N GLY A 570 15.27 -52.29 -6.96
CA GLY A 570 15.29 -53.59 -6.32
C GLY A 570 16.67 -53.92 -5.74
N LEU A 571 16.65 -54.59 -4.60
CA LEU A 571 17.77 -55.35 -4.05
C LEU A 571 17.28 -56.79 -3.90
N HIS A 572 17.68 -57.64 -4.84
CA HIS A 572 17.66 -59.10 -4.70
C HIS A 572 18.85 -59.52 -3.85
N ILE A 573 18.63 -60.16 -2.68
CA ILE A 573 19.57 -61.12 -2.06
C ILE A 573 18.75 -62.15 -1.24
N HIS A 574 18.92 -63.44 -1.61
CA HIS A 574 18.69 -64.74 -0.93
C HIS A 574 17.46 -64.94 -0.01
N THR A 575 16.68 -66.00 -0.15
CA THR A 575 17.04 -67.45 -0.31
C THR A 575 16.15 -68.21 -1.28
#